data_AF-A0AAD7ZPT7-F1
#
_entry.id   AF-A0AAD7ZPT7-F1
#
_cell.length_a   1.000
_cell.length_b   1.000
_cell.length_c   1.000
_cell.angle_alpha   90.00
_cell.angle_beta   90.00
_cell.angle_gamma   90.00
#
_symmetry.space_group_name_H-M   'P 1'
#
loop_
_entity.id
_entity.type
_entity.pdbx_description
1 polymer ?
#
loop_
_entity_poly.entity_id
_entity_poly.type
_entity_poly.pdbx_seq_one_letter_code
_entity_poly.pdbx_strand_id
1 'polypeptide(L)'
;MFRFGFSNSDEDSEVSAKSDTGVSGEVEWLPAAEIFPATTAAHVNQSTSTITCGKYQLKHVDPMTIPCDLVCEAERLHSDLLPAKYEGGLKIWECTSDLANYVLEEGVVLRGKRVLDLGCGAGILGILAMHLGASTVHFQDYNSSVLTSTTIPNMILNCAELQDMVSTRFFSGDWTSFVQLLEKENNKYDCILTSETIYNPDNHAKLLNVFNNCLHNHGHVYLAAKTYYFGVGGGTRQFETLIAEDGVFKSTVCWRCSKGVQREILQITFNRELKE
;
A
#
# COMPACT_ATOMS: atom_id res chain seq x y z
N MET A 1 12.99 -8.58 2.66
CA MET A 1 13.90 -7.41 2.67
C MET A 1 13.83 -6.74 1.30
N PHE A 2 13.84 -5.40 1.23
CA PHE A 2 13.93 -4.69 -0.06
C PHE A 2 15.26 -5.05 -0.73
N ARG A 3 15.22 -5.34 -2.02
CA ARG A 3 16.44 -5.44 -2.84
C ARG A 3 16.83 -4.05 -3.33
N PHE A 4 18.13 -3.75 -3.23
CA PHE A 4 18.74 -2.55 -3.77
C PHE A 4 19.92 -2.97 -4.64
N GLY A 5 19.98 -2.50 -5.87
CA GLY A 5 21.12 -2.71 -6.75
C GLY A 5 22.26 -1.78 -6.37
N PHE A 6 23.20 -2.24 -5.55
CA PHE A 6 24.51 -1.59 -5.47
C PHE A 6 25.37 -2.16 -6.59
N SER A 7 25.86 -1.30 -7.50
CA SER A 7 26.88 -1.70 -8.47
C SER A 7 28.14 -2.08 -7.70
N ASN A 8 28.47 -3.38 -7.65
CA ASN A 8 29.79 -3.83 -7.24
C ASN A 8 30.80 -3.38 -8.30
N SER A 9 31.53 -2.31 -8.02
CA SER A 9 32.83 -2.04 -8.63
C SER A 9 33.89 -2.11 -7.54
N ASP A 10 34.30 -3.33 -7.20
CA ASP A 10 35.59 -3.56 -6.57
C ASP A 10 36.66 -3.37 -7.66
N GLU A 11 37.26 -2.18 -7.72
CA GLU A 11 38.60 -1.99 -8.27
C GLU A 11 39.22 -0.74 -7.64
N ASP A 12 40.28 -0.96 -6.87
CA ASP A 12 41.13 0.05 -6.25
C ASP A 12 41.60 1.09 -7.26
N SER A 13 41.17 2.34 -7.10
CA SER A 13 41.94 3.50 -7.59
C SER A 13 41.64 4.73 -6.75
N GLU A 14 42.69 5.26 -6.13
CA GLU A 14 42.70 6.58 -5.49
C GLU A 14 42.29 7.65 -6.51
N VAL A 15 41.11 8.24 -6.33
CA VAL A 15 40.73 9.45 -7.05
C VAL A 15 40.27 10.51 -6.05
N SER A 16 41.03 11.59 -6.05
CA SER A 16 40.85 12.83 -5.30
C SER A 16 39.39 13.27 -5.18
N ALA A 17 39.00 13.61 -3.95
CA ALA A 17 37.76 14.31 -3.63
C ALA A 17 37.60 15.58 -4.48
N LYS A 18 36.68 15.54 -5.44
CA LYS A 18 36.02 16.73 -5.96
C LYS A 18 34.61 16.74 -5.40
N SER A 19 34.35 17.77 -4.60
CA SER A 19 33.03 18.17 -4.12
C SER A 19 32.10 18.37 -5.31
N ASP A 20 31.20 17.41 -5.53
CA ASP A 20 30.10 17.60 -6.46
C ASP A 20 28.97 18.31 -5.72
N THR A 21 28.81 19.59 -6.05
CA THR A 21 27.77 20.46 -5.54
C THR A 21 26.42 19.92 -6.00
N GLY A 22 25.58 19.57 -5.02
CA GLY A 22 24.26 18.98 -5.23
C GLY A 22 23.40 19.77 -6.21
N VAL A 23 22.91 19.07 -7.22
CA VAL A 23 21.68 19.41 -7.93
C VAL A 23 20.59 18.57 -7.27
N SER A 24 19.92 19.11 -6.26
CA SER A 24 18.67 18.56 -5.75
C SER A 24 17.58 18.82 -6.80
N GLY A 25 17.48 17.96 -7.80
CA GLY A 25 16.31 17.94 -8.68
C GLY A 25 15.08 17.61 -7.83
N GLU A 26 14.07 18.48 -7.83
CA GLU A 26 12.78 18.17 -7.22
C GLU A 26 12.23 16.89 -7.88
N VAL A 27 11.91 15.90 -7.05
CA VAL A 27 11.32 14.64 -7.51
C VAL A 27 9.89 14.91 -7.94
N GLU A 28 9.61 14.78 -9.24
CA GLU A 28 8.27 14.95 -9.81
C GLU A 28 7.43 13.69 -9.56
N TRP A 29 6.33 13.83 -8.82
CA TRP A 29 5.42 12.74 -8.48
C TRP A 29 4.28 12.62 -9.50
N LEU A 30 3.88 11.39 -9.83
CA LEU A 30 2.76 11.15 -10.74
C LEU A 30 1.43 11.63 -10.12
N PRO A 31 0.64 12.47 -10.81
CA PRO A 31 -0.63 12.96 -10.29
C PRO A 31 -1.65 11.82 -10.19
N ALA A 32 -2.55 11.93 -9.20
CA ALA A 32 -3.57 10.94 -8.99
C ALA A 32 -4.67 10.98 -10.04
N ALA A 33 -5.15 9.80 -10.42
CA ALA A 33 -6.21 9.62 -11.40
C ALA A 33 -7.06 8.40 -11.05
N GLU A 34 -8.35 8.47 -11.38
CA GLU A 34 -9.23 7.30 -11.31
C GLU A 34 -9.02 6.40 -12.53
N ILE A 35 -8.88 5.10 -12.29
CA ILE A 35 -8.69 4.07 -13.29
C ILE A 35 -10.00 3.29 -13.44
N PHE A 36 -10.52 3.28 -14.66
CA PHE A 36 -11.73 2.54 -14.98
C PHE A 36 -11.36 1.17 -15.57
N PRO A 37 -11.90 0.07 -15.02
CA PRO A 37 -11.71 -1.26 -15.62
C PRO A 37 -12.18 -1.25 -17.09
N ALA A 38 -11.34 -1.77 -17.99
CA ALA A 38 -11.75 -1.92 -19.39
C ALA A 38 -12.93 -2.91 -19.48
N THR A 39 -13.96 -2.58 -20.27
CA THR A 39 -15.18 -3.40 -20.48
C THR A 39 -14.91 -4.77 -21.07
N THR A 40 -13.75 -4.96 -21.69
CA THR A 40 -13.27 -6.28 -22.09
C THR A 40 -12.33 -6.78 -21.01
N ALA A 41 -12.79 -7.78 -20.26
CA ALA A 41 -11.91 -8.74 -19.61
C ALA A 41 -10.92 -9.23 -20.68
N ALA A 42 -9.76 -8.58 -20.76
CA ALA A 42 -8.64 -9.15 -21.46
C ALA A 42 -8.27 -10.36 -20.61
N HIS A 43 -8.87 -11.49 -20.98
CA HIS A 43 -8.50 -12.82 -20.54
C HIS A 43 -7.04 -12.99 -20.90
N VAL A 44 -6.16 -12.52 -20.02
CA VAL A 44 -4.75 -12.80 -20.18
C VAL A 44 -4.59 -14.23 -19.72
N ASN A 45 -4.03 -15.06 -20.59
CA ASN A 45 -3.45 -16.36 -20.26
C ASN A 45 -2.27 -16.17 -19.28
N GLN A 46 -2.53 -15.54 -18.14
CA GLN A 46 -1.56 -15.28 -17.08
C GLN A 46 -1.63 -16.44 -16.10
N SER A 47 -0.44 -16.88 -15.68
CA SER A 47 -0.32 -17.81 -14.58
C SER A 47 -0.90 -17.16 -13.33
N THR A 48 -1.62 -17.94 -12.53
CA THR A 48 -2.18 -17.47 -11.25
C THR A 48 -1.58 -18.28 -10.11
N SER A 49 -1.23 -17.59 -9.03
CA SER A 49 -0.89 -18.18 -7.74
C SER A 49 -2.04 -17.99 -6.75
N THR A 50 -1.94 -18.63 -5.58
CA THR A 50 -2.94 -18.50 -4.51
C THR A 50 -2.26 -18.06 -3.23
N ILE A 51 -2.83 -17.06 -2.57
CA ILE A 51 -2.47 -16.64 -1.22
C ILE A 51 -3.57 -17.06 -0.25
N THR A 52 -3.15 -17.62 0.88
CA THR A 52 -4.06 -18.09 1.93
C THR A 52 -4.16 -17.01 3.01
N CYS A 53 -5.39 -16.54 3.25
CA CYS A 53 -5.73 -15.59 4.31
C CYS A 53 -6.79 -16.24 5.20
N GLY A 54 -6.38 -16.84 6.32
CA GLY A 54 -7.24 -17.69 7.14
C GLY A 54 -7.96 -18.77 6.31
N LYS A 55 -9.30 -18.68 6.25
CA LYS A 55 -10.14 -19.61 5.47
C LYS A 55 -10.28 -19.25 3.98
N TYR A 56 -9.82 -18.07 3.57
CA TYR A 56 -9.94 -17.58 2.21
C TYR A 56 -8.70 -17.96 1.39
N GLN A 57 -8.93 -18.52 0.21
CA GLN A 57 -7.89 -18.84 -0.76
C GLN A 57 -8.05 -17.88 -1.94
N LEU A 58 -7.26 -16.81 -1.94
CA LEU A 58 -7.39 -15.74 -2.92
C LEU A 58 -6.41 -15.97 -4.06
N LYS A 59 -6.93 -16.00 -5.30
CA LYS A 59 -6.11 -16.10 -6.50
C LYS A 59 -5.48 -14.76 -6.82
N HIS A 60 -4.25 -14.76 -7.31
CA HIS A 60 -3.62 -13.56 -7.84
C HIS A 60 -2.79 -13.88 -9.07
N VAL A 61 -2.69 -12.93 -9.99
CA VAL A 61 -1.79 -13.01 -11.14
C VAL A 61 -0.35 -13.16 -10.66
N ASP A 62 0.42 -13.98 -11.37
CA ASP A 62 1.84 -14.13 -11.14
C ASP A 62 2.56 -12.87 -11.68
N PRO A 63 3.28 -12.11 -10.83
CA PRO A 63 4.02 -10.92 -11.26
C PRO A 63 4.94 -11.17 -12.47
N MET A 64 5.50 -12.37 -12.60
CA MET A 64 6.41 -12.75 -13.68
C MET A 64 5.74 -12.81 -15.06
N THR A 65 4.41 -12.84 -15.09
CA THR A 65 3.63 -12.95 -16.34
C THR A 65 3.10 -11.61 -16.85
N ILE A 66 3.41 -10.52 -16.15
CA ILE A 66 2.97 -9.18 -16.50
C ILE A 66 4.00 -8.58 -17.46
N PRO A 67 3.63 -8.33 -18.74
CA PRO A 67 4.51 -7.63 -19.66
C PRO A 67 4.65 -6.21 -19.15
N CYS A 68 5.87 -5.76 -18.78
CA CYS A 68 6.01 -4.39 -18.33
C CYS A 68 7.38 -3.78 -18.62
N ASP A 69 7.36 -2.70 -19.40
CA ASP A 69 8.51 -1.85 -19.67
C ASP A 69 9.01 -1.11 -18.41
N LEU A 70 8.15 -0.87 -17.41
CA LEU A 70 8.51 -0.24 -16.12
C LEU A 70 9.13 -1.24 -15.13
N VAL A 71 8.61 -2.48 -15.09
CA VAL A 71 9.20 -3.59 -14.32
C VAL A 71 10.56 -3.94 -14.90
N CYS A 72 10.73 -3.87 -16.22
CA CYS A 72 12.03 -4.06 -16.85
C CYS A 72 13.09 -3.12 -16.29
N GLU A 73 12.78 -1.85 -15.95
CA GLU A 73 13.78 -0.93 -15.39
C GLU A 73 14.09 -1.26 -13.92
N ALA A 74 13.08 -1.48 -13.09
CA ALA A 74 13.27 -1.86 -11.68
C ALA A 74 13.96 -3.23 -11.51
N GLU A 75 13.58 -4.23 -12.33
CA GLU A 75 14.22 -5.55 -12.38
C GLU A 75 15.63 -5.49 -12.97
N ARG A 76 15.89 -4.70 -14.02
CA ARG A 76 17.26 -4.46 -14.53
C ARG A 76 18.15 -3.86 -13.45
N LEU A 77 17.60 -2.97 -12.63
CA LEU A 77 18.31 -2.35 -11.51
C LEU A 77 18.33 -3.22 -10.25
N HIS A 78 17.75 -4.44 -10.29
CA HIS A 78 17.63 -5.34 -9.14
C HIS A 78 17.05 -4.65 -7.90
N SER A 79 16.16 -3.67 -8.11
CA SER A 79 15.62 -2.81 -7.06
C SER A 79 14.13 -3.05 -6.88
N ASP A 80 13.71 -3.31 -5.64
CA ASP A 80 12.28 -3.41 -5.29
C ASP A 80 11.61 -2.03 -5.27
N LEU A 81 12.39 -0.93 -5.29
CA LEU A 81 11.93 0.46 -5.21
C LEU A 81 12.73 1.37 -6.16
N LEU A 82 12.04 2.26 -6.84
CA LEU A 82 12.59 3.43 -7.52
C LEU A 82 11.70 4.62 -7.11
N PRO A 83 12.12 5.44 -6.14
CA PRO A 83 11.29 6.53 -5.62
C PRO A 83 10.67 7.37 -6.73
N ALA A 84 9.36 7.61 -6.64
CA ALA A 84 8.53 8.32 -7.62
C ALA A 84 8.44 7.70 -9.03
N LYS A 85 9.10 6.57 -9.30
CA LYS A 85 8.97 5.80 -10.55
C LYS A 85 8.23 4.48 -10.33
N TYR A 86 8.62 3.72 -9.32
CA TYR A 86 8.07 2.41 -8.99
C TYR A 86 8.18 2.14 -7.50
N GLU A 87 7.05 1.98 -6.82
CA GLU A 87 6.99 1.84 -5.35
C GLU A 87 6.71 0.38 -4.93
N GLY A 88 7.13 -0.60 -5.74
CA GLY A 88 7.16 -2.01 -5.33
C GLY A 88 5.83 -2.77 -5.35
N GLY A 89 4.80 -2.24 -6.01
CA GLY A 89 3.41 -2.74 -5.95
C GLY A 89 3.14 -4.13 -6.54
N LEU A 90 4.10 -4.76 -7.25
CA LEU A 90 3.90 -6.10 -7.83
C LEU A 90 4.19 -7.24 -6.85
N LYS A 91 5.00 -6.99 -5.84
CA LYS A 91 5.35 -7.99 -4.84
C LYS A 91 4.30 -7.99 -3.74
N ILE A 92 3.80 -9.18 -3.40
CA ILE A 92 3.00 -9.33 -2.19
C ILE A 92 3.95 -9.41 -1.00
N TRP A 93 3.91 -8.39 -0.15
CA TRP A 93 4.76 -8.27 1.01
C TRP A 93 4.23 -9.07 2.21
N GLU A 94 5.12 -9.54 3.07
CA GLU A 94 4.80 -10.40 4.23
C GLU A 94 3.76 -9.78 5.18
N CYS A 95 3.83 -8.46 5.41
CA CYS A 95 2.84 -7.73 6.22
C CYS A 95 1.41 -7.81 5.67
N THR A 96 1.23 -8.06 4.37
CA THR A 96 -0.09 -8.23 3.75
C THR A 96 -0.78 -9.46 4.33
N SER A 97 -0.02 -10.56 4.49
CA SER A 97 -0.54 -11.80 5.08
C SER A 97 -0.79 -11.63 6.58
N ASP A 98 0.11 -10.94 7.29
CA ASP A 98 -0.07 -10.67 8.71
C ASP A 98 -1.35 -9.86 8.96
N LEU A 99 -1.58 -8.80 8.18
CA LEU A 99 -2.76 -7.95 8.31
C LEU A 99 -4.05 -8.69 7.92
N ALA A 100 -4.02 -9.46 6.83
CA ALA A 100 -5.15 -10.26 6.41
C ALA A 100 -5.56 -11.28 7.49
N ASN A 101 -4.59 -11.97 8.10
CA ASN A 101 -4.87 -12.93 9.18
C ASN A 101 -5.36 -12.22 10.44
N TYR A 102 -4.75 -11.09 10.83
CA TYR A 102 -5.21 -10.30 11.97
C TYR A 102 -6.66 -9.84 11.81
N VAL A 103 -7.05 -9.31 10.64
CA VAL A 103 -8.43 -8.88 10.34
C VAL A 103 -9.42 -10.03 10.55
N LEU A 104 -9.03 -11.25 10.18
CA LEU A 104 -9.86 -12.44 10.31
C LEU A 104 -9.93 -12.98 11.74
N GLU A 105 -8.78 -13.05 12.43
CA GLU A 105 -8.65 -13.59 13.78
C GLU A 105 -9.32 -12.69 14.82
N GLU A 106 -9.10 -11.38 14.73
CA GLU A 106 -9.71 -10.39 15.63
C GLU A 106 -11.16 -10.04 15.23
N GLY A 107 -11.65 -10.55 14.09
CA GLY A 107 -13.02 -10.32 13.65
C GLY A 107 -13.33 -8.85 13.36
N VAL A 108 -12.40 -8.13 12.72
CA VAL A 108 -12.59 -6.73 12.34
C VAL A 108 -13.84 -6.59 11.46
N VAL A 109 -14.79 -5.77 11.92
CA VAL A 109 -16.11 -5.66 11.28
C VAL A 109 -16.05 -4.78 10.03
N LEU A 110 -15.94 -5.40 8.87
CA LEU A 110 -15.96 -4.72 7.56
C LEU A 110 -17.33 -4.79 6.86
N ARG A 111 -18.27 -5.61 7.36
CA ARG A 111 -19.60 -5.75 6.76
C ARG A 111 -20.34 -4.41 6.70
N GLY A 112 -20.78 -4.03 5.50
CA GLY A 112 -21.51 -2.79 5.24
C GLY A 112 -20.65 -1.52 5.35
N LYS A 113 -19.33 -1.64 5.44
CA LYS A 113 -18.40 -0.51 5.59
C LYS A 113 -17.90 0.02 4.25
N ARG A 114 -17.39 1.25 4.26
CA ARG A 114 -16.53 1.81 3.20
C ARG A 114 -15.07 1.57 3.58
N VAL A 115 -14.37 0.78 2.77
CA VAL A 115 -12.98 0.37 3.02
C VAL A 115 -12.07 0.92 1.93
N LEU A 116 -10.91 1.43 2.33
CA LEU A 116 -9.82 1.80 1.42
C LEU A 116 -8.65 0.83 1.62
N ASP A 117 -8.21 0.17 0.55
CA ASP A 117 -6.93 -0.54 0.48
C ASP A 117 -5.89 0.45 -0.09
N LEU A 118 -5.06 1.02 0.79
CA LEU A 118 -4.13 2.12 0.46
C LEU A 118 -2.71 1.59 0.26
N GLY A 119 -2.10 1.87 -0.89
CA GLY A 119 -0.88 1.18 -1.33
C GLY A 119 -1.18 -0.30 -1.59
N CYS A 120 -2.22 -0.58 -2.36
CA CYS A 120 -2.85 -1.90 -2.40
C CYS A 120 -2.03 -2.99 -3.11
N GLY A 121 -1.13 -2.62 -4.02
CA GLY A 121 -0.38 -3.59 -4.84
C GLY A 121 -1.31 -4.62 -5.50
N ALA A 122 -1.15 -5.89 -5.15
CA ALA A 122 -2.01 -6.97 -5.63
C ALA A 122 -3.49 -6.91 -5.19
N GLY A 123 -3.87 -6.00 -4.28
CA GLY A 123 -5.27 -5.78 -3.85
C GLY A 123 -5.81 -6.80 -2.87
N ILE A 124 -4.95 -7.60 -2.22
CA ILE A 124 -5.36 -8.73 -1.39
C ILE A 124 -6.25 -8.28 -0.22
N LEU A 125 -5.92 -7.16 0.43
CA LEU A 125 -6.66 -6.68 1.60
C LEU A 125 -8.04 -6.15 1.22
N GLY A 126 -8.14 -5.40 0.11
CA GLY A 126 -9.40 -4.93 -0.43
C GLY A 126 -10.29 -6.09 -0.91
N ILE A 127 -9.72 -7.08 -1.61
CA ILE A 127 -10.45 -8.30 -2.02
C ILE A 127 -10.99 -9.06 -0.79
N LEU A 128 -10.17 -9.20 0.24
CA LEU A 128 -10.61 -9.78 1.50
C LEU A 128 -11.76 -8.97 2.13
N ALA A 129 -11.68 -7.64 2.13
CA ALA A 129 -12.74 -6.77 2.62
C ALA A 129 -14.06 -6.97 1.86
N MET A 130 -14.01 -7.19 0.53
CA MET A 130 -15.18 -7.54 -0.28
C MET A 130 -15.82 -8.85 0.20
N HIS A 131 -15.02 -9.91 0.40
CA HIS A 131 -15.52 -11.19 0.93
C HIS A 131 -16.06 -11.09 2.35
N LEU A 132 -15.57 -10.14 3.15
CA LEU A 132 -16.08 -9.84 4.49
C LEU A 132 -17.35 -8.96 4.47
N GLY A 133 -17.86 -8.63 3.29
CA GLY A 133 -19.15 -7.98 3.09
C GLY A 133 -19.09 -6.46 3.15
N ALA A 134 -17.93 -5.84 2.91
CA ALA A 134 -17.84 -4.40 2.73
C ALA A 134 -18.80 -3.93 1.61
N SER A 135 -19.48 -2.80 1.84
CA SER A 135 -20.40 -2.22 0.85
C SER A 135 -19.68 -1.44 -0.24
N THR A 136 -18.48 -0.95 0.07
CA THR A 136 -17.64 -0.18 -0.84
C THR A 136 -16.19 -0.51 -0.54
N VAL A 137 -15.42 -0.81 -1.57
CA VAL A 137 -13.97 -1.04 -1.47
C VAL A 137 -13.27 -0.23 -2.54
N HIS A 138 -12.46 0.73 -2.13
CA HIS A 138 -11.59 1.48 -3.03
C HIS A 138 -10.16 0.95 -2.94
N PHE A 139 -9.49 0.90 -4.07
CA PHE A 139 -8.10 0.46 -4.19
C PHE A 139 -7.25 1.64 -4.65
N GLN A 140 -6.15 1.91 -3.94
CA GLN A 140 -5.21 2.96 -4.32
C GLN A 140 -3.81 2.39 -4.37
N ASP A 141 -3.10 2.63 -5.48
CA ASP A 141 -1.68 2.33 -5.64
C ASP A 141 -0.97 3.52 -6.30
N TYR A 142 0.35 3.64 -6.19
CA TYR A 142 1.07 4.71 -6.87
C TYR A 142 1.05 4.49 -8.39
N ASN A 143 1.23 3.25 -8.85
CA ASN A 143 1.42 2.94 -10.26
C ASN A 143 0.10 2.48 -10.93
N SER A 144 -0.37 3.19 -11.95
CA SER A 144 -1.55 2.77 -12.72
C SER A 144 -1.38 1.42 -13.44
N SER A 145 -0.15 1.08 -13.82
CA SER A 145 0.19 -0.23 -14.39
C SER A 145 -0.01 -1.38 -13.40
N VAL A 146 0.25 -1.15 -12.10
CA VAL A 146 -0.04 -2.13 -11.05
C VAL A 146 -1.54 -2.34 -10.96
N LEU A 147 -2.34 -1.27 -10.89
CA LEU A 147 -3.80 -1.40 -10.82
C LEU A 147 -4.39 -2.17 -12.01
N THR A 148 -3.98 -1.81 -13.23
CA THR A 148 -4.50 -2.41 -14.46
C THR A 148 -4.02 -3.84 -14.70
N SER A 149 -2.81 -4.18 -14.26
CA SER A 149 -2.19 -5.49 -14.54
C SER A 149 -2.26 -6.47 -13.38
N THR A 150 -2.52 -6.01 -12.15
CA THR A 150 -2.63 -6.87 -10.96
C THR A 150 -3.93 -6.67 -10.20
N THR A 151 -4.18 -5.49 -9.67
CA THR A 151 -5.27 -5.25 -8.71
C THR A 151 -6.63 -5.55 -9.31
N ILE A 152 -6.91 -5.00 -10.51
CA ILE A 152 -8.18 -5.20 -11.22
C ILE A 152 -8.34 -6.67 -11.64
N PRO A 153 -7.36 -7.32 -12.31
CA PRO A 153 -7.43 -8.75 -12.61
C PRO A 153 -7.66 -9.63 -11.36
N ASN A 154 -6.95 -9.37 -10.26
CA ASN A 154 -7.09 -10.12 -9.02
C ASN A 154 -8.49 -9.95 -8.41
N MET A 155 -9.03 -8.73 -8.42
CA MET A 155 -10.40 -8.49 -7.98
C MET A 155 -11.38 -9.30 -8.83
N ILE A 156 -11.25 -9.28 -10.16
CA ILE A 156 -12.13 -10.04 -11.06
C ILE A 156 -12.03 -11.55 -10.80
N LEU A 157 -10.82 -12.08 -10.58
CA LEU A 157 -10.58 -13.51 -10.32
C LEU A 157 -11.25 -14.04 -9.05
N ASN A 158 -11.46 -13.19 -8.04
CA ASN A 158 -11.98 -13.60 -6.73
C ASN A 158 -13.41 -13.13 -6.47
N CYS A 159 -13.82 -12.03 -7.08
CA CYS A 159 -15.04 -11.32 -6.74
C CYS A 159 -16.01 -11.15 -7.92
N ALA A 160 -15.88 -11.93 -9.00
CA ALA A 160 -16.78 -11.85 -10.17
C ALA A 160 -18.27 -11.85 -9.78
N GLU A 161 -18.67 -12.66 -8.81
CA GLU A 161 -20.05 -12.74 -8.32
C GLU A 161 -20.43 -11.63 -7.31
N LEU A 162 -19.43 -10.90 -6.78
CA LEU A 162 -19.62 -9.81 -5.81
C LEU A 162 -19.59 -8.41 -6.44
N GLN A 163 -19.19 -8.30 -7.71
CA GLN A 163 -19.04 -7.00 -8.40
C GLN A 163 -20.34 -6.19 -8.44
N ASP A 164 -21.49 -6.86 -8.51
CA ASP A 164 -22.80 -6.19 -8.48
C ASP A 164 -23.23 -5.79 -7.06
N MET A 165 -22.58 -6.34 -6.02
CA MET A 165 -22.94 -6.14 -4.62
C MET A 165 -22.04 -5.13 -3.89
N VAL A 166 -20.84 -4.88 -4.41
CA VAL A 166 -19.82 -4.03 -3.79
C VAL A 166 -19.40 -2.92 -4.74
N SER A 167 -19.56 -1.66 -4.32
CA SER A 167 -19.07 -0.52 -5.10
C SER A 167 -17.53 -0.49 -5.08
N THR A 168 -16.90 -0.61 -6.25
CA THR A 168 -15.42 -0.59 -6.37
C THR A 168 -14.91 0.53 -7.26
N ARG A 169 -13.82 1.19 -6.84
CA ARG A 169 -13.09 2.22 -7.60
C ARG A 169 -11.59 2.04 -7.42
N PHE A 170 -10.81 2.46 -8.41
CA PHE A 170 -9.36 2.27 -8.47
C PHE A 170 -8.67 3.61 -8.70
N PHE A 171 -7.63 3.94 -7.93
CA PHE A 171 -6.95 5.23 -7.99
C PHE A 171 -5.45 5.05 -8.07
N SER A 172 -4.82 5.58 -9.12
CA SER A 172 -3.36 5.64 -9.22
C SER A 172 -2.81 6.96 -8.68
N GLY A 173 -1.49 7.05 -8.48
CA GLY A 173 -0.72 8.29 -8.29
C GLY A 173 -0.43 8.68 -6.84
N ASP A 174 0.19 9.85 -6.67
CA ASP A 174 0.67 10.36 -5.38
C ASP A 174 -0.45 10.66 -4.39
N TRP A 175 -0.20 10.34 -3.12
CA TRP A 175 -1.15 10.53 -2.03
C TRP A 175 -1.62 11.97 -1.83
N THR A 176 -0.79 12.98 -2.12
CA THR A 176 -1.18 14.39 -2.02
C THR A 176 -2.28 14.71 -3.02
N SER A 177 -2.05 14.35 -4.28
CA SER A 177 -3.03 14.53 -5.36
C SER A 177 -4.25 13.60 -5.22
N PHE A 178 -4.08 12.43 -4.59
CA PHE A 178 -5.18 11.53 -4.29
C PHE A 178 -6.17 12.13 -3.29
N VAL A 179 -5.67 12.81 -2.25
CA VAL A 179 -6.53 13.56 -1.32
C VAL A 179 -7.32 14.62 -2.09
N GLN A 180 -6.67 15.41 -2.95
CA GLN A 180 -7.32 16.45 -3.77
C GLN A 180 -8.39 15.89 -4.71
N LEU A 181 -8.15 14.70 -5.28
CA LEU A 181 -9.13 14.03 -6.13
C LEU A 181 -10.40 13.66 -5.35
N LEU A 182 -10.24 13.25 -4.08
CA LEU A 182 -11.34 12.88 -3.20
C LEU A 182 -11.94 14.03 -2.39
N GLU A 183 -11.32 15.22 -2.35
CA GLU A 183 -11.82 16.39 -1.59
C GLU A 183 -13.26 16.77 -1.95
N LYS A 184 -13.66 16.52 -3.20
CA LYS A 184 -15.02 16.79 -3.69
C LYS A 184 -16.04 15.75 -3.21
N GLU A 185 -15.58 14.64 -2.63
CA GLU A 185 -16.42 13.55 -2.14
C GLU A 185 -16.70 13.72 -0.65
N ASN A 186 -17.97 13.74 -0.27
CA ASN A 186 -18.35 13.94 1.14
C ASN A 186 -18.33 12.64 1.97
N ASN A 187 -17.78 11.54 1.43
CA ASN A 187 -17.93 10.21 2.00
C ASN A 187 -16.58 9.60 2.39
N LYS A 188 -16.24 9.74 3.67
CA LYS A 188 -15.02 9.18 4.28
C LYS A 188 -15.07 7.65 4.45
N TYR A 189 -13.92 7.04 4.67
CA TYR A 189 -13.79 5.59 4.88
C TYR A 189 -13.96 5.22 6.35
N ASP A 190 -14.73 4.17 6.63
CA ASP A 190 -14.84 3.56 7.95
C ASP A 190 -13.57 2.79 8.32
N CYS A 191 -12.88 2.25 7.33
CA CYS A 191 -11.64 1.51 7.52
C CYS A 191 -10.64 1.81 6.42
N ILE A 192 -9.39 2.03 6.79
CA ILE A 192 -8.26 2.09 5.86
C ILE A 192 -7.33 0.93 6.21
N LEU A 193 -7.13 0.02 5.26
CA LEU A 193 -6.17 -1.07 5.36
C LEU A 193 -4.93 -0.68 4.55
N THR A 194 -3.75 -0.84 5.14
CA THR A 194 -2.50 -0.51 4.45
C THR A 194 -1.35 -1.37 4.94
N SER A 195 -0.51 -1.84 4.03
CA SER A 195 0.57 -2.78 4.32
C SER A 195 1.87 -2.34 3.66
N GLU A 196 2.95 -2.25 4.44
CA GLU A 196 4.29 -1.84 4.02
C GLU A 196 4.33 -0.47 3.32
N THR A 197 3.61 0.53 3.85
CA THR A 197 3.50 1.89 3.27
C THR A 197 4.31 2.97 4.02
N ILE A 198 5.06 2.60 5.05
CA ILE A 198 5.86 3.53 5.88
C ILE A 198 7.36 3.29 5.77
N TYR A 199 7.82 2.59 4.73
CA TYR A 199 9.25 2.31 4.52
C TYR A 199 10.05 3.56 4.20
N ASN A 200 9.43 4.56 3.55
CA ASN A 200 10.07 5.83 3.22
C ASN A 200 9.54 6.95 4.14
N PRO A 201 10.39 7.48 5.06
CA PRO A 201 10.03 8.58 5.95
C PRO A 201 9.51 9.84 5.25
N ASP A 202 10.02 10.14 4.05
CA ASP A 202 9.65 11.35 3.30
C ASP A 202 8.16 11.37 2.91
N ASN A 203 7.53 10.20 2.86
CA ASN A 203 6.11 10.05 2.54
C ASN A 203 5.19 9.95 3.77
N HIS A 204 5.74 9.94 5.00
CA HIS A 204 4.92 9.80 6.22
C HIS A 204 3.92 10.95 6.39
N ALA A 205 4.32 12.19 6.10
CA ALA A 205 3.43 13.35 6.17
C ALA A 205 2.28 13.25 5.16
N LYS A 206 2.56 12.80 3.93
CA LYS A 206 1.53 12.56 2.90
C LYS A 206 0.55 11.48 3.36
N LEU A 207 1.04 10.40 3.96
CA LEU A 207 0.21 9.31 4.47
C LEU A 207 -0.71 9.76 5.61
N LEU A 208 -0.20 10.54 6.57
CA LEU A 208 -1.02 11.13 7.63
C LEU A 208 -2.06 12.10 7.07
N ASN A 209 -1.72 12.85 6.02
CA ASN A 209 -2.66 13.72 5.32
C ASN A 209 -3.81 12.93 4.67
N VAL A 210 -3.53 11.74 4.10
CA VAL A 210 -4.58 10.83 3.63
C VAL A 210 -5.49 10.42 4.79
N PHE A 211 -4.94 10.00 5.92
CA PHE A 211 -5.74 9.61 7.08
C PHE A 211 -6.63 10.76 7.57
N ASN A 212 -6.10 11.98 7.68
CA ASN A 212 -6.84 13.14 8.17
C ASN A 212 -8.03 13.50 7.29
N ASN A 213 -7.83 13.48 5.97
CA ASN A 213 -8.85 13.90 5.02
C ASN A 213 -9.83 12.77 4.69
N CYS A 214 -9.35 11.53 4.62
CA CYS A 214 -10.13 10.41 4.09
C CYS A 214 -10.75 9.51 5.16
N LEU A 215 -10.25 9.49 6.40
CA LEU A 215 -10.78 8.62 7.47
C LEU A 215 -12.03 9.23 8.12
N HIS A 216 -13.07 8.42 8.31
CA HIS A 216 -14.24 8.81 9.09
C HIS A 216 -13.85 9.10 10.55
N ASN A 217 -14.56 9.99 11.24
CA ASN A 217 -14.23 10.36 12.64
C ASN A 217 -14.25 9.18 13.63
N HIS A 218 -14.98 8.12 13.29
CA HIS A 218 -15.06 6.85 14.03
C HIS A 218 -14.39 5.70 13.27
N GLY A 219 -13.63 6.00 12.23
CA GLY A 219 -12.95 5.01 11.41
C GLY A 219 -11.65 4.53 12.05
N HIS A 220 -11.16 3.41 11.54
CA HIS A 220 -9.91 2.79 11.98
C HIS A 220 -8.96 2.60 10.81
N VAL A 221 -7.71 2.99 10.99
CA VAL A 221 -6.62 2.54 10.10
C VAL A 221 -6.00 1.30 10.73
N TYR A 222 -5.78 0.27 9.94
CA TYR A 222 -4.90 -0.85 10.28
C TYR A 222 -3.70 -0.84 9.35
N LEU A 223 -2.53 -0.55 9.93
CA LEU A 223 -1.27 -0.42 9.22
C LEU A 223 -0.33 -1.54 9.64
N ALA A 224 0.04 -2.41 8.71
CA ALA A 224 1.03 -3.46 8.95
C ALA A 224 2.37 -3.10 8.34
N ALA A 225 3.44 -3.12 9.15
CA ALA A 225 4.76 -2.73 8.69
C ALA A 225 5.87 -3.37 9.52
N LYS A 226 7.10 -3.28 8.99
CA LYS A 226 8.31 -3.66 9.73
C LYS A 226 8.62 -2.62 10.79
N THR A 227 9.17 -3.06 11.92
CA THR A 227 9.66 -2.12 12.92
C THR A 227 10.78 -1.23 12.41
N TYR A 228 11.55 -1.74 11.43
CA TYR A 228 12.58 -0.99 10.75
C TYR A 228 12.85 -1.52 9.34
N TYR A 229 13.06 -0.60 8.40
CA TYR A 229 13.43 -0.85 7.01
C TYR A 229 14.87 -0.42 6.74
N PHE A 230 15.79 -1.38 6.70
CA PHE A 230 17.19 -1.12 6.36
C PHE A 230 17.32 -0.51 4.95
N GLY A 231 18.14 0.52 4.81
CA GLY A 231 18.40 1.25 3.56
C GLY A 231 17.56 2.53 3.42
N VAL A 232 16.24 2.42 3.54
CA VAL A 232 15.29 3.54 3.37
C VAL A 232 14.93 4.25 4.69
N GLY A 233 15.16 3.60 5.83
CA GLY A 233 15.16 4.23 7.15
C GLY A 233 13.80 4.32 7.86
N GLY A 234 12.69 4.03 7.19
CA GLY A 234 11.36 4.04 7.82
C GLY A 234 11.10 2.85 8.76
N GLY A 235 9.95 2.89 9.44
CA GLY A 235 9.51 1.82 10.33
C GLY A 235 8.46 2.27 11.34
N THR A 236 7.83 1.32 12.04
CA THR A 236 6.71 1.61 12.96
C THR A 236 7.09 2.58 14.07
N ARG A 237 8.30 2.45 14.66
CA ARG A 237 8.72 3.30 15.79
C ARG A 237 8.80 4.78 15.42
N GLN A 238 9.44 5.11 14.31
CA GLN A 238 9.52 6.50 13.84
C GLN A 238 8.13 7.05 13.51
N PHE A 239 7.28 6.23 12.88
CA PHE A 239 5.93 6.65 12.51
C PHE A 239 5.03 6.88 13.73
N GLU A 240 5.13 6.05 14.78
CA GLU A 240 4.43 6.25 16.05
C GLU A 240 4.89 7.55 16.75
N THR A 241 6.19 7.86 16.74
CA THR A 241 6.71 9.14 17.27
C THR A 241 6.09 10.32 16.53
N LEU A 242 6.06 10.28 15.19
CA LEU A 242 5.46 11.35 14.38
C LEU A 242 3.96 11.53 14.69
N ILE A 243 3.21 10.43 14.83
CA ILE A 243 1.79 10.47 15.23
C ILE A 243 1.61 11.13 16.59
N ALA A 244 2.46 10.78 17.57
CA ALA A 244 2.38 11.31 18.92
C ALA A 244 2.73 12.81 18.99
N GLU A 245 3.70 13.26 18.17
CA GLU A 245 4.12 14.66 18.08
C GLU A 245 3.05 15.56 17.43
N ASP A 246 2.40 15.09 16.36
CA ASP A 246 1.32 15.82 15.68
C ASP A 246 0.02 15.84 16.51
N GLY A 247 -0.22 14.79 17.29
CA GLY A 247 -1.31 14.70 18.26
C GLY A 247 -2.71 14.50 17.66
N VAL A 248 -2.91 14.72 16.35
CA VAL A 248 -4.20 14.53 15.65
C VAL A 248 -4.70 13.09 15.73
N PHE A 249 -3.77 12.14 15.69
CA PHE A 249 -4.04 10.71 15.77
C PHE A 249 -3.42 10.11 17.04
N LYS A 250 -3.92 8.94 17.40
CA LYS A 250 -3.25 8.03 18.33
C LYS A 250 -3.08 6.67 17.67
N SER A 251 -1.92 6.05 17.91
CA SER A 251 -1.60 4.70 17.45
C SER A 251 -1.56 3.72 18.63
N THR A 252 -1.84 2.46 18.37
CA THR A 252 -1.64 1.36 19.31
C THR A 252 -1.16 0.13 18.56
N VAL A 253 -0.09 -0.49 19.03
CA VAL A 253 0.37 -1.78 18.49
C VAL A 253 -0.61 -2.87 18.93
N CYS A 254 -1.38 -3.39 17.97
CA CYS A 254 -2.40 -4.41 18.19
C CYS A 254 -1.93 -5.82 17.85
N TRP A 255 -0.82 -5.96 17.13
CA TRP A 255 -0.20 -7.26 16.84
C TRP A 255 1.31 -7.12 16.66
N ARG A 256 2.06 -8.18 17.00
CA ARG A 256 3.51 -8.28 16.79
C ARG A 256 3.89 -9.66 16.25
N CYS A 257 4.77 -9.68 15.27
CA CYS A 257 5.35 -10.92 14.76
C CYS A 257 6.35 -11.50 15.76
N SER A 258 6.17 -12.76 16.12
CA SER A 258 7.04 -13.48 17.06
C SER A 258 8.26 -14.14 16.41
N LYS A 259 8.39 -14.10 15.08
CA LYS A 259 9.44 -14.83 14.33
C LYS A 259 10.08 -13.97 13.24
N GLY A 260 11.40 -14.08 13.10
CA GLY A 260 12.13 -13.41 12.03
C GLY A 260 12.23 -11.90 12.21
N VAL A 261 12.15 -11.16 11.10
CA VAL A 261 12.15 -9.69 11.12
C VAL A 261 10.92 -9.21 11.90
N GLN A 262 11.14 -8.28 12.82
CA GLN A 262 10.08 -7.72 13.65
C GLN A 262 9.10 -6.91 12.79
N ARG A 263 7.82 -7.28 12.90
CA ARG A 263 6.70 -6.65 12.19
C ARG A 263 5.59 -6.41 13.18
N GLU A 264 4.85 -5.34 12.97
CA GLU A 264 3.76 -4.94 13.85
C GLU A 264 2.55 -4.50 13.03
N ILE A 265 1.37 -4.60 13.64
CA ILE A 265 0.16 -3.96 13.13
C ILE A 265 -0.21 -2.84 14.10
N LEU A 266 -0.31 -1.62 13.56
CA LEU A 266 -0.78 -0.45 14.27
C LEU A 266 -2.26 -0.27 13.98
N GLN A 267 -3.06 -0.11 15.02
CA GLN A 267 -4.39 0.48 14.91
C GLN A 267 -4.27 1.98 15.16
N ILE A 268 -4.73 2.80 14.21
CA ILE A 268 -4.66 4.27 14.29
C ILE A 268 -6.08 4.84 14.23
N THR A 269 -6.38 5.78 15.12
CA THR A 269 -7.68 6.46 15.23
C THR A 269 -7.46 7.93 15.55
N PHE A 270 -8.44 8.78 15.24
CA PHE A 270 -8.40 10.18 15.68
C PHE A 270 -8.24 10.28 17.20
N ASN A 271 -7.34 11.14 17.64
CA ASN A 271 -7.20 11.48 19.04
C ASN A 271 -8.39 12.36 19.46
N ARG A 272 -9.19 11.87 20.42
CA ARG A 272 -10.40 12.56 20.88
C ARG A 272 -10.16 13.42 22.11
N GLU A 273 -8.99 13.34 22.71
CA GLU A 273 -8.61 14.09 23.91
C GLU A 273 -8.25 15.56 23.59
N LEU A 274 -8.20 15.93 22.29
CA LEU A 274 -7.93 17.30 21.82
C LEU A 274 -9.21 18.07 21.42
N LYS A 275 -10.41 17.58 21.78
CA LYS A 275 -11.71 18.20 21.44
C LYS A 275 -12.55 18.61 22.66
N GLU A 276 -11.91 18.94 23.78
CA GLU A 276 -12.56 19.67 24.89
C GLU A 276 -12.13 21.14 24.90
#